data_AF-A0A954TEU0-F1
#
_entry.id   AF-A0A954TEU0-F1
#
_cell.length_a   1.000
_cell.length_b   1.000
_cell.length_c   1.000
_cell.angle_alpha   90.00
_cell.angle_beta   90.00
_cell.angle_gamma   90.00
#
_symmetry.space_group_name_H-M   'P 1'
#
loop_
_entity.id
_entity.type
_entity.pdbx_description
1 polymer ?
#
loop_
_entity_poly.entity_id
_entity_poly.type
_entity_poly.pdbx_seq_one_letter_code
_entity_poly.pdbx_strand_id
1 'polypeptide(L)'
;MSEEIETWKDVYGIEERFRAKLCDDDAKEWIEQYRIIHRKNQMTPIEFKETIDEQCNLSPFTNFNFLKKPFVAAGFDLGILSAIADGSPT
;
A
#
# COMPACT_ATOMS: atom_id res chain seq x y z
N MET A 1 17.75 -17.64 17.98
CA MET A 1 17.02 -17.76 16.70
C MET A 1 16.65 -16.40 16.11
N SER A 2 16.27 -15.40 16.91
CA SER A 2 15.96 -14.04 16.44
C SER A 2 17.21 -13.24 16.02
N GLU A 3 18.33 -13.36 16.72
CA GLU A 3 19.57 -12.59 16.44
C GLU A 3 20.13 -12.83 15.04
N GLU A 4 20.09 -14.07 14.53
CA GLU A 4 20.57 -14.37 13.18
C GLU A 4 19.71 -13.66 12.13
N ILE A 5 18.38 -13.67 12.29
CA ILE A 5 17.45 -12.99 11.38
C ILE A 5 17.65 -11.48 11.42
N GLU A 6 17.79 -10.90 12.62
CA GLU A 6 18.04 -9.46 12.76
C GLU A 6 19.39 -9.05 12.17
N THR A 7 20.41 -9.88 12.32
CA THR A 7 21.71 -9.68 11.66
C THR A 7 21.57 -9.64 10.15
N TRP A 8 20.80 -10.56 9.56
CA TRP A 8 20.56 -10.56 8.12
C TRP A 8 19.73 -9.37 7.66
N LYS A 9 18.72 -8.93 8.42
CA LYS A 9 17.96 -7.73 8.10
C LYS A 9 18.84 -6.49 8.08
N ASP A 10 19.76 -6.37 9.03
CA ASP A 10 20.72 -5.27 9.12
C ASP A 10 21.74 -5.31 7.96
N VAL A 11 22.42 -6.44 7.77
CA VAL A 11 23.42 -6.63 6.69
C VAL A 11 22.83 -6.34 5.31
N TYR A 12 21.59 -6.77 5.06
CA TYR A 12 20.91 -6.52 3.79
C TYR A 12 20.08 -5.23 3.77
N GLY A 13 20.11 -4.42 4.83
CA GLY A 13 19.37 -3.16 4.91
C GLY A 13 17.88 -3.32 4.61
N ILE A 14 17.26 -4.43 5.00
CA ILE A 14 15.90 -4.81 4.59
C ILE A 14 14.88 -3.76 5.01
N GLU A 15 15.00 -3.24 6.23
CA GLU A 15 14.11 -2.20 6.77
C GLU A 15 14.22 -0.88 5.99
N GLU A 16 15.44 -0.47 5.64
CA GLU A 16 15.68 0.77 4.88
C GLU A 16 15.11 0.66 3.47
N ARG A 17 15.37 -0.44 2.78
CA ARG A 17 14.85 -0.72 1.44
C ARG A 17 13.33 -0.80 1.42
N PHE A 18 12.74 -1.43 2.44
CA PHE A 18 11.28 -1.52 2.58
C PHE A 18 10.64 -0.14 2.75
N ARG A 19 11.19 0.69 3.65
CA ARG A 19 10.71 2.07 3.85
C ARG A 19 10.87 2.91 2.58
N ALA A 20 12.02 2.81 1.93
CA ALA A 20 12.28 3.50 0.67
C ALA A 20 11.25 3.11 -0.40
N LYS A 21 10.96 1.81 -0.52
CA LYS A 21 9.95 1.29 -1.46
C LYS A 21 8.55 1.83 -1.16
N LEU A 22 8.16 1.96 0.11
CA LEU A 22 6.86 2.53 0.48
C LEU A 22 6.76 4.06 0.32
N CYS A 23 7.87 4.73 0.01
CA CYS A 23 7.91 6.17 -0.28
C CYS A 23 8.24 6.49 -1.74
N ASP A 24 8.44 5.46 -2.57
CA ASP A 24 8.74 5.62 -3.98
C ASP A 24 7.48 5.86 -4.82
N ASP A 25 7.66 5.87 -6.13
CA ASP A 25 6.59 6.19 -7.07
C ASP A 25 5.53 5.08 -7.19
N ASP A 26 5.86 3.80 -6.92
CA ASP A 26 4.86 2.72 -6.93
C ASP A 26 3.83 2.93 -5.82
N ALA A 27 4.30 3.27 -4.61
CA ALA A 27 3.43 3.51 -3.47
C ALA A 27 2.52 4.74 -3.70
N LYS A 28 3.08 5.82 -4.29
CA LYS A 28 2.30 7.00 -4.70
C LYS A 28 1.29 6.65 -5.78
N GLU A 29 1.67 5.81 -6.75
CA GLU A 29 0.78 5.38 -7.82
C GLU A 29 -0.44 4.63 -7.26
N TRP A 30 -0.28 3.80 -6.23
CA TRP A 30 -1.41 3.08 -5.64
C TRP A 30 -2.44 4.02 -5.00
N ILE A 31 -1.99 5.12 -4.38
CA ILE A 31 -2.86 6.16 -3.83
C ILE A 31 -3.48 7.00 -4.94
N GLU A 32 -2.71 7.36 -5.96
CA GLU A 32 -3.20 8.10 -7.11
C GLU A 32 -4.24 7.30 -7.91
N GLN A 33 -4.04 5.99 -8.04
CA GLN A 33 -5.01 5.06 -8.61
C GLN A 33 -6.35 5.17 -7.87
N TYR A 34 -6.34 5.15 -6.54
CA TYR A 34 -7.56 5.34 -5.75
C TYR A 34 -8.20 6.69 -6.03
N ARG A 35 -7.43 7.78 -5.98
CA ARG A 35 -7.93 9.15 -6.23
C ARG A 35 -8.62 9.28 -7.59
N ILE A 36 -8.02 8.72 -8.64
CA ILE A 36 -8.57 8.74 -10.00
C ILE A 36 -9.86 7.92 -10.08
N ILE A 37 -9.85 6.69 -9.55
CA ILE A 37 -11.01 5.80 -9.62
C ILE A 37 -12.17 6.35 -8.79
N HIS A 38 -11.91 6.88 -7.60
CA HIS A 38 -12.92 7.53 -6.78
C HIS A 38 -13.53 8.72 -7.52
N ARG A 39 -12.72 9.62 -8.07
CA ARG A 39 -13.24 10.77 -8.84
C ARG A 39 -14.11 10.32 -10.03
N LYS A 40 -13.73 9.23 -10.70
CA LYS A 40 -14.41 8.77 -11.93
C LYS A 40 -15.68 7.97 -11.64
N ASN A 41 -15.63 7.08 -10.64
CA ASN A 41 -16.62 6.03 -10.43
C ASN A 41 -17.28 6.11 -9.04
N GLN A 42 -16.93 7.10 -8.21
CA GLN A 42 -17.39 7.22 -6.81
C GLN A 42 -17.07 5.99 -5.95
N MET A 43 -15.98 5.29 -6.26
CA MET A 43 -15.53 4.13 -5.52
C MET A 43 -15.14 4.52 -4.09
N THR A 44 -15.78 3.88 -3.11
CA THR A 44 -15.54 4.15 -1.70
C THR A 44 -14.18 3.60 -1.23
N PRO A 45 -13.62 4.13 -0.13
CA PRO A 45 -12.39 3.61 0.46
C PRO A 45 -12.42 2.10 0.74
N ILE A 46 -13.57 1.60 1.21
CA ILE A 46 -13.72 0.17 1.56
C ILE A 46 -13.77 -0.72 0.32
N GLU A 47 -14.52 -0.32 -0.71
CA GLU A 47 -14.56 -1.05 -1.98
C GLU A 47 -13.18 -1.12 -2.63
N PHE A 48 -12.41 -0.02 -2.57
CA PHE A 48 -11.05 0.00 -3.10
C PHE A 48 -10.14 -0.95 -2.33
N LYS A 49 -10.17 -0.92 -0.98
CA LYS A 49 -9.40 -1.84 -0.15
C LYS A 49 -9.74 -3.30 -0.46
N GLU A 50 -11.02 -3.64 -0.57
CA GLU A 50 -11.48 -5.01 -0.88
C GLU A 50 -11.02 -5.44 -2.28
N THR A 51 -11.15 -4.56 -3.27
CA THR A 51 -10.67 -4.83 -4.64
C THR A 51 -9.17 -5.10 -4.68
N ILE A 52 -8.37 -4.30 -3.97
CA ILE A 52 -6.92 -4.52 -3.87
C ILE A 52 -6.62 -5.82 -3.14
N ASP A 53 -7.36 -6.16 -2.08
CA ASP A 53 -7.19 -7.42 -1.35
C ASP A 53 -7.38 -8.63 -2.26
N GLU A 54 -8.49 -8.67 -3.00
CA GLU A 54 -8.80 -9.72 -3.96
C GLU A 54 -7.74 -9.83 -5.06
N GLN A 55 -7.37 -8.71 -5.69
CA GLN A 55 -6.36 -8.69 -6.75
C GLN A 55 -4.99 -9.18 -6.26
N CYS A 56 -4.57 -8.76 -5.07
CA CYS A 56 -3.30 -9.18 -4.49
C CYS A 56 -3.33 -10.65 -4.07
N ASN A 57 -4.48 -11.18 -3.63
CA ASN A 57 -4.62 -12.61 -3.32
C ASN A 57 -4.53 -13.49 -4.57
N LEU A 58 -5.02 -13.02 -5.72
CA LEU A 58 -4.92 -13.74 -6.99
C LEU A 58 -3.48 -13.79 -7.52
N SER A 59 -2.67 -12.77 -7.27
CA SER A 59 -1.30 -12.69 -7.78
C SER A 59 -0.34 -12.02 -6.79
N PRO A 60 0.00 -12.66 -5.65
CA PRO A 60 0.70 -12.00 -4.54
C PRO A 60 2.13 -11.56 -4.87
N PHE A 61 2.80 -12.24 -5.80
CA PHE A 61 4.22 -12.00 -6.13
C PHE A 61 4.43 -11.07 -7.33
N THR A 62 3.35 -10.59 -7.95
CA THR A 62 3.41 -9.71 -9.12
C THR A 62 3.25 -8.26 -8.70
N ASN A 63 3.90 -7.32 -9.40
CA ASN A 63 3.70 -5.87 -9.23
C ASN A 63 3.75 -5.38 -7.77
N PHE A 64 4.63 -5.99 -6.96
CA PHE A 64 4.73 -5.69 -5.52
C PHE A 64 3.41 -5.84 -4.75
N ASN A 65 2.50 -6.72 -5.18
CA ASN A 65 1.20 -6.93 -4.53
C ASN A 65 1.33 -7.32 -3.05
N PHE A 66 2.39 -8.03 -2.69
CA PHE A 66 2.74 -8.32 -1.29
C PHE A 66 2.99 -7.06 -0.44
N LEU A 67 3.41 -5.94 -1.05
CA LEU A 67 3.54 -4.62 -0.41
C LEU A 67 2.27 -3.79 -0.57
N LYS A 68 1.68 -3.80 -1.76
CA LYS A 68 0.48 -3.03 -2.10
C LYS A 68 -0.68 -3.35 -1.16
N LYS A 69 -0.94 -4.64 -0.92
CA LYS A 69 -2.02 -5.09 -0.04
C LYS A 69 -1.93 -4.50 1.37
N PRO A 70 -0.85 -4.71 2.14
CA PRO A 70 -0.74 -4.14 3.49
C PRO A 70 -0.64 -2.61 3.46
N PHE A 71 -0.03 -2.01 2.43
CA PHE A 71 0.05 -0.55 2.31
C PHE A 71 -1.33 0.11 2.15
N VAL A 72 -2.17 -0.42 1.24
CA VAL A 72 -3.54 0.08 1.04
C VAL A 72 -4.40 -0.20 2.28
N ALA A 73 -4.26 -1.37 2.91
CA ALA A 73 -4.95 -1.67 4.15
C ALA A 73 -4.60 -0.67 5.26
N ALA A 74 -3.31 -0.37 5.47
CA ALA A 74 -2.88 0.64 6.43
C ALA A 74 -3.40 2.04 6.06
N GLY A 75 -3.40 2.40 4.78
CA GLY A 75 -3.97 3.67 4.30
C GLY A 75 -5.47 3.81 4.59
N PHE A 76 -6.22 2.71 4.52
CA PHE A 76 -7.62 2.67 4.94
C PHE A 76 -7.75 2.81 6.46
N ASP A 77 -7.02 2.00 7.22
CA ASP A 77 -7.10 1.97 8.69
C ASP A 77 -6.70 3.31 9.32
N LEU A 78 -5.75 4.03 8.71
CA LEU A 78 -5.32 5.37 9.11
C LEU A 78 -6.24 6.50 8.61
N GLY A 79 -7.28 6.18 7.83
CA GLY A 79 -8.22 7.16 7.28
C GLY A 79 -7.69 8.00 6.11
N ILE A 80 -6.52 7.67 5.56
CA ILE A 80 -5.91 8.38 4.42
C ILE A 80 -6.82 8.29 3.19
N LEU A 81 -7.37 7.10 2.91
CA LEU A 81 -8.27 6.92 1.78
C LEU A 81 -9.55 7.75 1.94
N SER A 82 -10.12 7.81 3.14
CA SER A 82 -11.27 8.66 3.43
C SER A 82 -10.95 10.14 3.24
N ALA A 83 -9.79 10.60 3.71
CA ALA A 83 -9.36 11.99 3.52
C ALA A 83 -9.23 12.38 2.03
N ILE A 84 -8.70 11.47 1.20
CA ILE A 84 -8.65 11.63 -0.26
C ILE A 84 -10.06 11.69 -0.85
N ALA A 85 -10.96 10.85 -0.33
CA ALA A 85 -12.34 10.78 -0.81
C ALA A 85 -13.11 12.09 -0.58
N ASP A 86 -12.85 12.72 0.56
CA ASP A 86 -13.46 13.98 0.99
C ASP A 86 -12.82 15.22 0.34
N GLY A 87 -11.73 15.06 -0.42
CA GLY A 87 -10.99 16.16 -1.02
C GLY A 87 -10.20 16.99 -0.01
N SER A 88 -9.93 16.45 1.17
CA SER A 88 -9.06 17.09 2.17
C SER A 88 -7.62 17.06 1.68
N PRO A 89 -6.82 18.13 1.88
CA PRO A 89 -5.41 18.09 1.54
C PRO A 89 -4.70 17.13 2.49
N THR A 90 -4.25 16.00 1.97
CA THR A 90 -3.29 15.09 2.61
C THR A 90 -1.89 15.68 2.57
#